data_AF-A0AAE0RAI8-F1
#
_entry.id   AF-A0AAE0RAI8-F1
#
_cell.length_a   1.000
_cell.length_b   1.000
_cell.length_c   1.000
_cell.angle_alpha   90.00
_cell.angle_beta   90.00
_cell.angle_gamma   90.00
#
_symmetry.space_group_name_H-M   'P 1'
#
loop_
_entity.id
_entity.type
_entity.pdbx_description
1 polymer ?
#
loop_
_entity_poly.entity_id
_entity_poly.type
_entity_poly.pdbx_seq_one_letter_code
_entity_poly.pdbx_strand_id
1 'polypeptide(L)'
;MPILTTMEDASKKALYETCVKVSYRGSLAGLKESHWSELLVPDSSPRGCWRSLYKPPIEKRTADLQWRIVHGAVARNRHVAHIDPSRGREGFFCGREETVDHLFLHCERLHRLFSLLRAWCRGLGVTWTKHLYVHGPKYVPKKKSVILLNFIMGQARLATWLTRKNKMQGEAPRMLEKCSQLQLKPESRCSAPGWSLVVVVVTAAAVDRSEWTACDP
;
A
#
# COMPACT_ATOMS: atom_id res chain seq x y z
N MET A 1 22.92 -20.20 -22.02
CA MET A 1 21.58 -20.49 -22.56
C MET A 1 21.31 -21.97 -22.39
N PRO A 2 20.10 -22.40 -21.98
CA PRO A 2 19.76 -23.81 -22.05
C PRO A 2 19.81 -24.26 -23.52
N ILE A 3 20.55 -25.32 -23.80
CA ILE A 3 20.69 -25.89 -25.15
C ILE A 3 19.59 -26.94 -25.29
N LEU A 4 18.62 -26.70 -26.16
CA LEU A 4 17.63 -27.69 -26.56
C LEU A 4 18.26 -28.48 -27.72
N THR A 5 18.63 -29.73 -27.48
CA THR A 5 19.20 -30.60 -28.52
C THR A 5 18.12 -31.12 -29.48
N THR A 6 16.92 -31.40 -28.97
CA THR A 6 15.76 -31.96 -29.70
C THR A 6 14.48 -31.69 -28.90
N MET A 7 13.35 -31.43 -29.57
CA MET A 7 12.07 -31.09 -28.89
C MET A 7 11.46 -32.28 -28.15
N GLU A 8 11.74 -33.50 -28.63
CA GLU A 8 11.26 -34.77 -28.07
C GLU A 8 11.95 -35.12 -26.74
N ASP A 9 13.21 -34.73 -26.56
CA ASP A 9 14.00 -34.96 -25.34
C ASP A 9 13.93 -33.80 -24.34
N ALA A 10 13.29 -32.70 -24.74
CA ALA A 10 13.23 -31.49 -23.94
C ALA A 10 12.26 -31.64 -22.76
N SER A 11 12.79 -31.51 -21.54
CA SER A 11 11.93 -31.51 -20.35
C SER A 11 10.91 -30.35 -20.41
N LYS A 12 9.72 -30.56 -19.82
CA LYS A 12 8.69 -29.51 -19.66
C LYS A 12 9.27 -28.22 -19.06
N LYS A 13 10.23 -28.35 -18.13
CA LYS A 13 10.94 -27.22 -17.53
C LYS A 13 11.83 -26.49 -18.56
N ALA A 14 12.61 -27.23 -19.35
CA ALA A 14 13.48 -26.65 -20.38
C ALA A 14 12.67 -25.93 -21.47
N LEU A 15 11.54 -26.50 -21.90
CA LEU A 15 10.61 -25.87 -22.83
C LEU A 15 9.97 -24.61 -22.23
N TYR A 16 9.51 -24.65 -20.98
CA TYR A 16 8.98 -23.47 -20.29
C TYR A 16 10.04 -22.37 -20.15
N GLU A 17 11.27 -22.71 -19.78
CA GLU A 17 12.34 -21.74 -19.63
C GLU A 17 12.75 -21.12 -20.96
N THR A 18 12.80 -21.91 -22.03
CA THR A 18 13.25 -21.42 -23.34
C THR A 18 12.14 -20.70 -24.11
N CYS A 19 10.96 -21.31 -24.23
CA CYS A 19 9.88 -20.74 -25.05
C CYS A 19 9.16 -19.60 -24.31
N VAL A 20 8.97 -19.71 -22.99
CA VAL A 20 8.21 -18.72 -22.22
C VAL A 20 9.13 -17.75 -21.51
N LYS A 21 10.07 -18.20 -20.68
CA LYS A 21 10.91 -17.25 -19.90
C LYS A 21 11.85 -16.46 -20.78
N VAL A 22 12.55 -17.05 -21.76
CA VAL A 22 13.50 -16.29 -22.60
C VAL A 22 12.76 -15.32 -23.52
N SER A 23 11.68 -15.76 -24.18
CA SER A 23 10.83 -14.88 -25.00
C SER A 23 10.26 -13.72 -24.18
N TYR A 24 9.70 -14.01 -23.01
CA TYR A 24 9.15 -13.00 -22.13
C TYR A 24 10.24 -12.08 -21.55
N ARG A 25 11.42 -12.59 -21.20
CA ARG A 25 12.57 -11.76 -20.76
C ARG A 25 12.99 -10.77 -21.83
N GLY A 26 12.93 -11.15 -23.12
CA GLY A 26 13.14 -10.22 -24.23
C GLY A 26 12.12 -9.08 -24.22
N SER A 27 10.83 -9.40 -24.08
CA SER A 27 9.76 -8.38 -23.98
C SER A 27 9.84 -7.50 -22.72
N LEU A 28 10.48 -8.00 -21.67
CA LEU A 28 10.71 -7.27 -20.42
C LEU A 28 12.01 -6.45 -20.43
N ALA A 29 12.90 -6.66 -21.41
CA ALA A 29 14.16 -5.96 -21.49
C ALA A 29 13.91 -4.46 -21.69
N GLY A 30 14.49 -3.63 -20.82
CA GLY A 30 14.29 -2.18 -20.85
C GLY A 30 12.97 -1.69 -20.21
N LEU A 31 12.05 -2.59 -19.86
CA LEU A 31 10.89 -2.22 -19.04
C LEU A 31 11.34 -1.98 -17.59
N LYS A 32 10.79 -0.93 -16.99
CA LYS A 32 11.08 -0.59 -15.59
C LYS A 32 10.46 -1.61 -14.65
N GLU A 33 11.19 -1.97 -13.60
CA GLU A 33 10.75 -2.97 -12.61
C GLU A 33 9.47 -2.55 -11.87
N SER A 34 9.26 -1.23 -11.69
CA SER A 34 8.08 -0.70 -11.04
C SER A 34 7.71 0.68 -11.59
N HIS A 35 6.40 0.95 -11.68
CA HIS A 35 5.86 2.28 -11.92
C HIS A 35 6.42 3.33 -10.94
N TRP A 36 6.77 2.91 -9.72
CA TRP A 36 7.27 3.80 -8.68
C TRP A 36 8.72 4.25 -8.87
N SER A 37 9.50 3.55 -9.68
CA SER A 37 10.94 3.82 -9.90
C SER A 37 11.21 5.21 -10.46
N GLU A 38 10.24 5.81 -11.14
CA GLU A 38 10.34 7.18 -11.68
C GLU A 38 9.89 8.24 -10.66
N LEU A 39 9.05 7.86 -9.70
CA LEU A 39 8.28 8.81 -8.87
C LEU A 39 8.81 8.95 -7.44
N LEU A 40 9.48 7.93 -6.90
CA LEU A 40 9.87 7.91 -5.49
C LEU A 40 11.34 8.28 -5.29
N VAL A 41 12.26 7.62 -5.98
CA VAL A 41 13.69 7.94 -6.09
C VAL A 41 14.19 7.28 -7.39
N PRO A 42 15.07 7.92 -8.20
CA PRO A 42 15.73 7.26 -9.32
C PRO A 42 16.38 5.94 -8.85
N ASP A 43 16.18 4.87 -9.61
CA ASP A 43 16.64 3.50 -9.30
C ASP A 43 16.09 2.87 -8.01
N SER A 44 15.03 3.44 -7.40
CA SER A 44 14.31 2.75 -6.34
C SER A 44 13.66 1.50 -6.93
N SER A 45 14.18 0.36 -6.51
CA SER A 45 13.65 -0.96 -6.81
C SER A 45 13.10 -1.54 -5.52
N PRO A 46 11.96 -2.26 -5.57
CA PRO A 46 11.46 -2.98 -4.43
C PRO A 46 12.40 -4.13 -4.00
N ARG A 47 13.54 -4.41 -4.66
CA ARG A 47 14.63 -5.39 -4.36
C ARG A 47 14.35 -6.35 -3.19
N GLY A 48 13.35 -7.22 -3.33
CA GLY A 48 12.98 -8.19 -2.28
C GLY A 48 12.36 -7.61 -0.99
N CYS A 49 12.30 -6.28 -0.83
CA CYS A 49 11.54 -5.60 0.22
C CYS A 49 10.05 -5.97 0.17
N TRP A 50 9.47 -6.34 -0.97
CA TRP A 50 8.07 -6.80 -1.01
C TRP A 50 7.81 -8.03 -0.10
N ARG A 51 8.82 -8.84 0.22
CA ARG A 51 8.69 -9.94 1.19
C ARG A 51 8.43 -9.45 2.62
N SER A 52 8.82 -8.21 2.96
CA SER A 52 8.51 -7.60 4.25
C SER A 52 7.00 -7.41 4.44
N LEU A 53 6.27 -7.19 3.34
CA LEU A 53 4.84 -6.91 3.35
C LEU A 53 4.02 -8.09 3.85
N TYR A 54 4.57 -9.30 3.76
CA TYR A 54 3.96 -10.55 4.20
C TYR A 54 4.39 -10.98 5.61
N LYS A 55 5.20 -10.17 6.30
CA LYS A 55 5.65 -10.50 7.66
C LYS A 55 4.56 -10.14 8.68
N PRO A 56 4.32 -11.00 9.69
CA PRO A 56 3.44 -10.66 10.81
C PRO A 56 3.81 -9.31 11.45
N PRO A 57 2.83 -8.53 11.95
CA PRO A 57 1.42 -8.88 12.14
C PRO A 57 0.51 -8.52 10.94
N ILE A 58 1.06 -8.38 9.73
CA ILE A 58 0.25 -8.03 8.55
C ILE A 58 -0.55 -9.25 8.08
N GLU A 59 -1.87 -9.11 8.01
CA GLU A 59 -2.75 -10.13 7.43
C GLU A 59 -2.49 -10.32 5.93
N LYS A 60 -2.66 -11.56 5.44
CA LYS A 60 -2.45 -11.93 4.04
C LYS A 60 -3.17 -11.00 3.06
N ARG A 61 -4.45 -10.66 3.32
CA ARG A 61 -5.23 -9.78 2.43
C ARG A 61 -4.61 -8.38 2.32
N THR A 62 -4.11 -7.84 3.43
CA THR A 62 -3.41 -6.56 3.48
C THR A 62 -2.07 -6.65 2.78
N ALA A 63 -1.34 -7.76 2.95
CA ALA A 63 -0.10 -8.03 2.24
C ALA A 63 -0.30 -8.11 0.71
N ASP A 64 -1.34 -8.81 0.25
CA ASP A 64 -1.68 -8.94 -1.18
C ASP A 64 -2.08 -7.60 -1.81
N LEU A 65 -2.74 -6.72 -1.05
CA LEU A 65 -3.00 -5.35 -1.50
C LEU A 65 -1.70 -4.55 -1.60
N GLN A 66 -0.84 -4.62 -0.58
CA GLN A 66 0.44 -3.90 -0.60
C GLN A 66 1.33 -4.36 -1.76
N TRP A 67 1.36 -5.67 -2.03
CA TRP A 67 2.06 -6.23 -3.19
C TRP A 67 1.54 -5.62 -4.49
N ARG A 68 0.20 -5.60 -4.66
CA ARG A 68 -0.43 -4.96 -5.83
C ARG A 68 -0.07 -3.50 -5.97
N ILE A 69 -0.05 -2.74 -4.87
CA ILE A 69 0.36 -1.33 -4.87
C ILE A 69 1.80 -1.21 -5.35
N VAL A 70 2.75 -1.93 -4.75
CA VAL A 70 4.19 -1.88 -5.10
C VAL A 70 4.45 -2.25 -6.57
N HIS A 71 3.63 -3.13 -7.14
CA HIS A 71 3.74 -3.54 -8.54
C HIS A 71 2.84 -2.75 -9.50
N GLY A 72 2.08 -1.76 -9.02
CA GLY A 72 1.14 -1.00 -9.85
C GLY A 72 -0.05 -1.82 -10.37
N ALA A 73 -0.23 -3.05 -9.88
CA ALA A 73 -1.27 -4.00 -10.28
C ALA A 73 -2.59 -3.75 -9.53
N VAL A 74 -3.06 -2.50 -9.56
CA VAL A 74 -4.30 -2.05 -8.89
C VAL A 74 -5.35 -1.70 -9.93
N ALA A 75 -6.57 -2.21 -9.73
CA ALA A 75 -7.72 -1.85 -10.56
C ALA A 75 -8.09 -0.37 -10.36
N ARG A 76 -8.02 0.39 -11.45
CA ARG A 76 -8.31 1.83 -11.56
C ARG A 76 -9.51 2.09 -12.46
N ASN A 77 -10.11 3.28 -12.34
CA ASN A 77 -11.22 3.74 -13.18
C ASN A 77 -10.91 3.72 -14.67
N ARG A 78 -9.66 3.97 -15.08
CA ARG A 78 -9.26 3.82 -16.47
C ARG A 78 -9.57 2.43 -17.06
N HIS A 79 -9.47 1.35 -16.29
CA HIS A 79 -9.82 0.01 -16.78
C HIS A 79 -11.32 -0.15 -16.92
N VAL A 80 -12.10 0.43 -15.99
CA VAL A 80 -13.55 0.43 -16.04
C VAL A 80 -14.04 1.26 -17.24
N ALA A 81 -13.47 2.45 -17.45
CA ALA A 81 -13.75 3.32 -18.59
C ALA A 81 -13.34 2.71 -19.94
N HIS A 82 -12.40 1.76 -19.95
CA HIS A 82 -12.08 1.01 -21.16
C HIS A 82 -13.14 -0.04 -21.50
N ILE A 83 -13.78 -0.63 -20.49
CA ILE A 83 -14.88 -1.61 -20.65
C ILE A 83 -16.20 -0.89 -20.94
N ASP A 84 -16.45 0.21 -20.25
CA ASP A 84 -17.65 1.03 -20.34
C ASP A 84 -17.26 2.51 -20.53
N PRO A 85 -17.16 2.98 -21.80
CA PRO A 85 -16.75 4.35 -22.12
C PRO A 85 -17.66 5.44 -21.57
N SER A 86 -18.89 5.10 -21.16
CA SER A 86 -19.80 6.07 -20.52
C SER A 86 -19.31 6.50 -19.12
N ARG A 87 -18.40 5.73 -18.52
CA ARG A 87 -17.76 6.05 -17.25
C ARG A 87 -16.50 6.89 -17.48
N GLY A 88 -16.39 7.98 -16.75
CA GLY A 88 -15.20 8.83 -16.73
C GLY A 88 -13.95 8.11 -16.22
N ARG A 89 -12.77 8.57 -16.66
CA ARG A 89 -11.46 8.09 -16.16
C ARG A 89 -11.06 8.75 -14.84
N GLU A 90 -11.82 9.76 -14.42
CA GLU A 90 -11.61 10.59 -13.25
C GLU A 90 -11.79 9.79 -11.96
N GLY A 91 -11.03 10.15 -10.93
CA GLY A 91 -11.16 9.60 -9.59
C GLY A 91 -12.34 10.20 -8.82
N PHE A 92 -12.93 9.41 -7.93
CA PHE A 92 -14.16 9.76 -7.19
C PHE A 92 -14.03 10.86 -6.12
N PHE A 93 -12.87 11.51 -6.02
CA PHE A 93 -12.55 12.43 -4.93
C PHE A 93 -12.14 13.83 -5.36
N CYS A 94 -11.59 14.01 -6.56
CA CYS A 94 -11.03 15.31 -6.96
C CYS A 94 -11.08 15.57 -8.48
N GLY A 95 -11.84 14.78 -9.25
CA GLY A 95 -12.01 14.97 -10.69
C GLY A 95 -10.78 14.72 -11.57
N ARG A 96 -9.59 14.46 -10.99
CA ARG A 96 -8.38 14.14 -11.76
C ARG A 96 -8.38 12.68 -12.23
N GLU A 97 -7.69 12.35 -13.33
CA GLU A 97 -7.54 10.96 -13.79
C GLU A 97 -6.99 10.05 -12.67
N GLU A 98 -7.64 8.91 -12.44
CA GLU A 98 -7.22 7.97 -11.40
C GLU A 98 -6.02 7.13 -11.87
N THR A 99 -4.81 7.61 -11.59
CA THR A 99 -3.56 6.83 -11.71
C THR A 99 -3.22 6.13 -10.38
N VAL A 100 -2.25 5.19 -10.37
CA VAL A 100 -1.87 4.48 -9.13
C VAL A 100 -1.21 5.46 -8.15
N ASP A 101 -0.33 6.33 -8.66
CA ASP A 101 0.31 7.38 -7.88
C ASP A 101 -0.69 8.44 -7.43
N HIS A 102 -1.68 8.81 -8.26
CA HIS A 102 -2.74 9.69 -7.80
C HIS A 102 -3.50 9.06 -6.64
N LEU A 103 -3.95 7.82 -6.80
CA LEU A 103 -4.77 7.11 -5.82
C LEU A 103 -4.08 6.95 -4.45
N PHE A 104 -2.76 6.77 -4.43
CA PHE A 104 -1.98 6.45 -3.23
C PHE A 104 -1.03 7.55 -2.76
N LEU A 105 -0.71 8.58 -3.54
CA LEU A 105 0.27 9.63 -3.17
C LEU A 105 -0.20 11.06 -3.42
N HIS A 106 -0.99 11.31 -4.48
CA HIS A 106 -1.28 12.68 -4.92
C HIS A 106 -2.73 13.12 -4.73
N CYS A 107 -3.65 12.21 -4.40
CA CYS A 107 -5.03 12.58 -4.14
C CYS A 107 -5.14 13.43 -2.87
N GLU A 108 -5.82 14.57 -2.97
CA GLU A 108 -5.96 15.59 -1.91
C GLU A 108 -6.56 15.01 -0.62
N ARG A 109 -7.43 14.00 -0.75
CA ARG A 109 -8.01 13.26 0.38
C ARG A 109 -6.96 12.65 1.34
N LEU A 110 -5.75 12.39 0.86
CA LEU A 110 -4.69 11.75 1.64
C LEU A 110 -3.95 12.73 2.56
N HIS A 111 -4.20 14.04 2.42
CA HIS A 111 -3.48 15.07 3.16
C HIS A 111 -3.54 14.85 4.68
N ARG A 112 -4.74 14.59 5.23
CA ARG A 112 -4.92 14.33 6.67
C ARG A 112 -4.22 13.05 7.12
N LEU A 113 -4.33 11.97 6.34
CA LEU A 113 -3.65 10.70 6.62
C LEU A 113 -2.12 10.88 6.64
N PHE A 114 -1.56 11.60 5.68
CA PHE A 114 -0.12 11.84 5.62
C PHE A 114 0.38 12.74 6.74
N SER A 115 -0.42 13.71 7.19
CA SER A 115 -0.09 14.49 8.38
C SER A 115 -0.03 13.61 9.64
N LEU A 116 -0.96 12.67 9.81
CA LEU A 116 -0.94 11.71 10.92
C LEU A 116 0.27 10.77 10.83
N LEU A 117 0.55 10.21 9.65
CA LEU A 117 1.71 9.34 9.45
C LEU A 117 3.03 10.08 9.69
N ARG A 118 3.14 11.36 9.31
CA ARG A 118 4.30 12.20 9.61
C ARG A 118 4.51 12.35 11.12
N ALA A 119 3.45 12.60 11.88
CA ALA A 119 3.51 12.70 13.34
C ALA A 119 3.96 11.37 13.98
N TRP A 120 3.38 10.24 13.55
CA TRP A 120 3.77 8.92 14.06
C TRP A 120 5.20 8.53 13.70
N CYS A 121 5.64 8.79 12.46
CA CYS A 121 7.02 8.53 12.05
C CYS A 121 8.00 9.35 12.88
N ARG A 122 7.71 10.64 13.13
CA ARG A 122 8.51 11.51 14.00
C ARG A 122 8.60 10.94 15.42
N GLY A 123 7.49 10.50 15.99
CA GLY A 123 7.47 9.85 17.31
C GLY A 123 8.27 8.55 17.40
N LEU A 124 8.46 7.86 16.26
CA LEU A 124 9.28 6.65 16.14
C LEU A 124 10.73 6.92 15.70
N GLY A 125 11.13 8.19 15.60
CA GLY A 125 12.48 8.60 15.19
C GLY A 125 12.78 8.33 13.70
N VAL A 126 11.75 8.27 12.85
CA VAL A 126 11.89 8.01 11.41
C VAL A 126 11.33 9.17 10.60
N THR A 127 12.05 9.57 9.55
CA THR A 127 11.56 10.57 8.59
C THR A 127 10.51 9.94 7.69
N TRP A 128 9.31 10.53 7.66
CA TRP A 128 8.28 10.12 6.72
C TRP A 128 8.67 10.51 5.28
N THR A 129 8.51 9.58 4.36
CA THR A 129 8.71 9.82 2.92
C THR A 129 7.63 9.07 2.13
N LYS A 130 7.36 9.51 0.89
CA LYS A 130 6.51 8.76 -0.03
C LYS A 130 7.05 7.36 -0.29
N HIS A 131 8.38 7.21 -0.35
CA HIS A 131 9.06 5.93 -0.44
C HIS A 131 8.73 5.00 0.73
N LEU A 132 8.81 5.52 1.97
CA LEU A 132 8.41 4.78 3.16
C LEU A 132 6.93 4.40 3.11
N TYR A 133 6.06 5.31 2.63
CA TYR A 133 4.64 5.03 2.48
C TYR A 133 4.33 4.01 1.38
N VAL A 134 5.10 3.86 0.29
CA VAL A 134 4.80 2.87 -0.76
C VAL A 134 5.49 1.54 -0.48
N HIS A 135 6.79 1.54 -0.21
CA HIS A 135 7.59 0.33 -0.07
C HIS A 135 7.70 -0.18 1.37
N GLY A 136 7.45 0.68 2.36
CA GLY A 136 7.69 0.36 3.76
C GLY A 136 9.18 0.34 4.10
N PRO A 137 9.53 0.26 5.39
CA PRO A 137 10.91 0.08 5.80
C PRO A 137 11.38 -1.35 5.48
N LYS A 138 12.67 -1.49 5.18
CA LYS A 138 13.30 -2.81 5.07
C LYS A 138 13.06 -3.60 6.36
N TYR A 139 12.50 -4.80 6.23
CA TYR A 139 12.21 -5.63 7.39
C TYR A 139 13.50 -6.06 8.08
N VAL A 140 13.57 -5.77 9.38
CA VAL A 140 14.64 -6.23 10.26
C VAL A 140 13.98 -7.04 11.37
N PRO A 141 14.16 -8.37 11.39
CA PRO A 141 13.66 -9.20 12.48
C PRO A 141 14.13 -8.63 13.83
N LYS A 142 13.29 -8.72 14.86
CA LYS A 142 13.56 -8.24 16.23
C LYS A 142 13.57 -6.71 16.44
N LYS A 143 13.57 -5.88 15.39
CA LYS A 143 13.42 -4.42 15.55
C LYS A 143 11.95 -4.02 15.63
N LYS A 144 11.40 -3.94 16.85
CA LYS A 144 9.98 -3.65 17.12
C LYS A 144 9.46 -2.40 16.39
N SER A 145 10.23 -1.31 16.33
CA SER A 145 9.83 -0.09 15.63
C SER A 145 9.65 -0.30 14.13
N VAL A 146 10.46 -1.14 13.48
CA VAL A 146 10.31 -1.48 12.05
C VAL A 146 9.09 -2.36 11.81
N ILE A 147 8.80 -3.29 12.73
CA ILE A 147 7.59 -4.13 12.66
C ILE A 147 6.34 -3.26 12.78
N LEU A 148 6.32 -2.37 13.77
CA LEU A 148 5.22 -1.42 13.98
C LEU A 148 5.04 -0.49 12.79
N LEU A 149 6.12 0.07 12.24
CA LEU A 149 6.05 0.91 11.05
C LEU A 149 5.48 0.16 9.83
N ASN A 150 5.92 -1.08 9.60
CA ASN A 150 5.36 -1.91 8.52
C ASN A 150 3.86 -2.13 8.71
N PHE A 151 3.41 -2.41 9.94
CA PHE A 151 1.99 -2.57 10.24
C PHE A 151 1.20 -1.27 9.99
N ILE A 152 1.67 -0.13 10.54
CA ILE A 152 1.04 1.18 10.36
C ILE A 152 0.91 1.53 8.86
N MET A 153 1.99 1.36 8.09
CA MET A 153 1.96 1.65 6.65
C MET A 153 1.01 0.71 5.90
N GLY A 154 0.96 -0.57 6.27
CA GLY A 154 0.01 -1.53 5.73
C GLY A 154 -1.44 -1.12 5.99
N GLN A 155 -1.77 -0.73 7.22
CA GLN A 155 -3.10 -0.25 7.59
C GLN A 155 -3.47 1.04 6.85
N ALA A 156 -2.54 1.98 6.73
CA ALA A 156 -2.77 3.23 6.01
C ALA A 156 -3.07 3.00 4.52
N ARG A 157 -2.34 2.10 3.85
CA ARG A 157 -2.59 1.70 2.46
C ARG A 157 -3.94 1.00 2.31
N LEU A 158 -4.28 0.12 3.26
CA LEU A 158 -5.58 -0.55 3.27
C LEU A 158 -6.73 0.44 3.45
N ALA A 159 -6.63 1.37 4.39
CA ALA A 159 -7.61 2.44 4.58
C ALA A 159 -7.75 3.30 3.32
N THR A 160 -6.64 3.62 2.68
CA THR A 160 -6.59 4.35 1.40
C THR A 160 -7.37 3.63 0.29
N TRP A 161 -7.23 2.30 0.20
CA TRP A 161 -7.95 1.48 -0.76
C TRP A 161 -9.44 1.31 -0.41
N LEU A 162 -9.75 0.99 0.85
CA LEU A 162 -11.11 0.76 1.31
C LEU A 162 -11.98 2.00 1.14
N THR A 163 -11.45 3.18 1.42
CA THR A 163 -12.19 4.43 1.25
C THR A 163 -12.57 4.71 -0.20
N ARG A 164 -11.67 4.41 -1.14
CA ARG A 164 -11.98 4.47 -2.57
C ARG A 164 -13.04 3.45 -2.95
N LYS A 165 -12.91 2.20 -2.48
CA LYS A 165 -13.90 1.15 -2.72
C LYS A 165 -15.28 1.55 -2.18
N ASN A 166 -15.37 2.07 -0.96
CA ASN A 166 -16.63 2.50 -0.37
C ASN A 166 -17.27 3.64 -1.18
N LYS A 167 -16.48 4.66 -1.54
CA LYS A 167 -16.97 5.78 -2.35
C LYS A 167 -17.53 5.32 -3.70
N MET A 168 -16.91 4.32 -4.33
CA MET A 168 -17.43 3.70 -5.56
C MET A 168 -18.78 3.00 -5.38
N GLN A 169 -19.00 2.39 -4.22
CA GLN A 169 -20.21 1.63 -3.92
C GLN A 169 -21.32 2.53 -3.34
N GLY A 170 -21.09 3.85 -3.24
CA GLY A 170 -22.02 4.77 -2.58
C GLY A 170 -22.05 4.63 -1.06
N GLU A 171 -21.09 3.90 -0.47
CA GLU A 171 -20.99 3.73 0.97
C GLU A 171 -20.25 4.91 1.63
N ALA A 172 -20.66 5.28 2.83
CA ALA A 172 -20.01 6.35 3.59
C ALA A 172 -18.50 6.06 3.81
N PRO A 173 -17.62 7.08 3.73
CA PRO A 173 -16.18 6.87 3.88
C PRO A 173 -15.80 6.52 5.32
N ARG A 174 -15.51 5.24 5.59
CA ARG A 174 -14.96 4.77 6.88
C ARG A 174 -13.44 5.02 6.99
N MET A 175 -12.98 6.18 6.53
CA MET A 175 -11.54 6.50 6.37
C MET A 175 -10.81 6.55 7.71
N LEU A 176 -11.48 7.10 8.72
CA LEU A 176 -10.89 7.33 10.02
C LEU A 176 -11.19 6.22 11.00
N GLU A 177 -12.35 5.55 10.98
CA GLU A 177 -12.67 4.53 12.00
C GLU A 177 -11.57 3.49 12.22
N LYS A 178 -10.86 3.03 11.18
CA LYS A 178 -9.75 2.06 11.33
C LYS A 178 -8.39 2.68 11.69
N CYS A 179 -8.18 3.98 11.45
CA CYS A 179 -6.91 4.68 11.72
C CYS A 179 -6.98 5.55 13.00
N SER A 180 -8.13 6.09 13.36
CA SER A 180 -8.37 6.78 14.65
C SER A 180 -8.47 5.80 15.81
N GLN A 181 -8.76 4.53 15.54
CA GLN A 181 -8.61 3.40 16.48
C GLN A 181 -7.14 3.11 16.88
N LEU A 182 -6.15 3.82 16.32
CA LEU A 182 -4.72 3.67 16.63
C LEU A 182 -4.20 4.75 17.60
N GLN A 183 -5.07 5.46 18.32
CA GLN A 183 -4.62 6.37 19.39
C GLN A 183 -3.90 5.60 20.49
N LEU A 184 -2.59 5.81 20.60
CA LEU A 184 -1.79 5.43 21.76
C LEU A 184 -2.30 6.24 22.96
N LYS A 185 -2.94 5.60 23.94
CA LYS A 185 -3.14 6.25 25.24
C LYS A 185 -1.77 6.51 25.87
N PRO A 186 -1.49 7.72 26.37
CA PRO A 186 -0.41 7.87 27.34
C PRO A 186 -0.86 7.14 28.61
N GLU A 187 -0.13 6.09 29.01
CA GLU A 187 -0.36 5.47 30.31
C GLU A 187 -0.13 6.51 31.40
N SER A 188 -1.19 6.78 32.16
CA SER A 188 -1.09 7.31 33.51
C SER A 188 -0.10 6.45 34.30
N ARG A 189 0.99 7.07 34.76
CA ARG A 189 2.00 6.58 35.72
C ARG A 189 1.78 5.17 36.25
N CYS A 190 2.62 4.23 35.83
CA CYS A 190 3.03 3.10 36.65
C CYS A 190 4.54 2.90 36.53
N SER A 191 5.23 3.18 37.62
CA SER A 191 6.66 2.99 37.83
C SER A 191 6.96 1.54 38.21
N ALA A 192 7.58 0.76 37.30
CA ALA A 192 8.46 -0.38 37.62
C ALA A 192 9.13 -0.94 36.32
N PRO A 193 10.35 -1.51 36.40
CA PRO A 193 11.18 -1.82 35.24
C PRO A 193 10.91 -3.23 34.71
N GLY A 194 10.54 -3.34 33.43
CA GLY A 194 10.34 -4.63 32.78
C GLY A 194 9.23 -4.59 31.75
N TRP A 195 9.60 -4.22 30.53
CA TRP A 195 8.74 -4.01 29.36
C TRP A 195 7.67 -5.09 29.17
N SER A 196 6.42 -4.77 29.53
CA SER A 196 5.25 -5.58 29.24
C SER A 196 4.65 -5.28 27.86
N LEU A 197 4.15 -6.36 27.27
CA LEU A 197 3.58 -6.49 25.94
C LEU A 197 2.40 -5.52 25.73
N VAL A 198 2.47 -4.61 24.76
CA VAL A 198 1.33 -3.79 24.36
C VAL A 198 0.32 -4.68 23.64
N VAL A 199 -0.73 -5.09 24.35
CA VAL A 199 -1.95 -5.66 23.77
C VAL A 199 -2.75 -4.50 23.20
N VAL A 200 -2.89 -4.45 21.87
CA VAL A 200 -3.74 -3.48 21.19
C VAL A 200 -5.19 -3.96 21.30
N VAL A 201 -5.92 -3.46 22.30
CA VAL A 201 -7.38 -3.63 22.40
C VAL A 201 -8.05 -2.48 21.63
N VAL A 202 -8.85 -2.84 20.64
CA VAL A 202 -9.54 -1.91 19.72
C VAL A 202 -10.93 -1.61 20.27
N THR A 203 -11.22 -0.35 20.60
CA THR A 203 -12.59 0.11 20.87
C THR A 203 -12.96 1.26 19.95
N ALA A 204 -14.19 1.23 19.43
CA ALA A 204 -14.78 2.29 18.64
C ALA A 204 -15.42 3.32 19.58
N ALA A 205 -15.02 4.58 19.46
CA ALA A 205 -15.79 5.71 19.97
C ALA A 205 -16.22 6.56 18.76
N ALA A 206 -17.53 6.80 18.69
CA ALA A 206 -18.22 7.51 17.63
C ALA A 206 -17.59 8.88 17.34
N VAL A 207 -17.32 9.17 16.06
CA VAL A 207 -17.12 10.54 15.60
C VAL A 207 -18.49 11.06 15.16
N ASP A 208 -18.85 12.18 15.79
CA ASP A 208 -20.10 12.92 15.61
C ASP A 208 -20.39 13.25 14.13
N ARG A 209 -21.65 13.09 13.71
CA ARG A 209 -22.13 13.30 12.34
C ARG A 209 -22.52 14.76 12.05
N SER A 210 -22.33 15.66 13.00
CA SER A 210 -22.84 17.04 12.95
C SER A 210 -22.10 18.00 12.00
N GLU A 211 -20.89 17.68 11.53
CA GLU A 211 -20.11 18.61 10.67
C GLU A 211 -20.26 18.38 9.14
N TRP A 212 -21.20 17.53 8.70
CA TRP A 212 -21.39 17.24 7.25
C TRP A 212 -22.42 18.12 6.55
N THR A 213 -22.92 19.17 7.18
CA THR A 213 -23.86 20.14 6.59
C THR A 213 -23.36 21.56 6.77
N ALA A 214 -22.35 21.97 6.00
CA ALA A 214 -22.13 23.36 5.61
C ALA A 214 -20.97 23.43 4.61
N CYS A 215 -21.29 23.44 3.32
CA CYS A 215 -20.55 24.14 2.26
C CYS A 215 -21.37 24.04 0.97
N ASP A 216 -22.27 25.01 0.80
CA ASP A 216 -22.74 25.59 -0.47
C ASP A 216 -22.90 27.09 -0.18
N PRO A 217 -22.62 28.02 -1.11
CA PRO A 217 -21.50 28.11 -2.06
C PRO A 217 -20.27 28.85 -1.47
#